data_AF-A0AAW4NH18-F1
#
_entry.id   AF-A0AAW4NH18-F1
#
_cell.length_a   1.000
_cell.length_b   1.000
_cell.length_c   1.000
_cell.angle_alpha   90.00
_cell.angle_beta   90.00
_cell.angle_gamma   90.00
#
_symmetry.space_group_name_H-M   'P 1'
#
loop_
_entity.id
_entity.type
_entity.pdbx_description
1 polymer ?
#
loop_
_entity_poly.entity_id
_entity_poly.type
_entity_poly.pdbx_seq_one_letter_code
_entity_poly.pdbx_strand_id
1 'polypeptide(L)'
;MDSLIQYNNAVNAIKTAILQGQYEAAKGVNRIQLALYFAIGKYLSQHTRKGVWGEGALASISEQLRKELPGLRGFSETQMKDMRRFYEAWNMLDSNSAVATAELCFENSAVATAELQNSENQIEIFHTLSISNIPDFPVEDFFKVPFTHHSAIIS
;
A
#
# COMPACT_ATOMS: atom_id res chain seq x y z
N MET A 1 25.25 31.17 30.34
CA MET A 1 25.83 29.92 29.81
C MET A 1 24.86 28.75 29.99
N ASP A 2 24.20 28.66 31.15
CA ASP A 2 23.22 27.62 31.48
C ASP A 2 21.94 27.62 30.61
N SER A 3 21.42 28.81 30.28
CA SER A 3 20.26 28.97 29.39
C SER A 3 20.51 28.50 27.96
N LEU A 4 21.72 28.70 27.42
CA LEU A 4 22.07 28.28 26.06
C LEU A 4 22.13 26.74 25.94
N ILE A 5 22.62 26.07 27.00
CA ILE A 5 22.62 24.60 27.07
C ILE A 5 21.17 24.07 27.14
N GLN A 6 20.31 24.72 27.95
CA GLN A 6 18.89 24.37 28.03
C GLN A 6 18.16 24.54 26.69
N TYR A 7 18.42 25.63 25.95
CA TYR A 7 17.81 25.84 24.64
C TYR A 7 18.31 24.82 23.60
N ASN A 8 19.59 24.46 23.60
CA ASN A 8 20.10 23.41 22.71
C ASN A 8 19.47 22.04 23.00
N ASN A 9 19.27 21.71 24.29
CA ASN A 9 18.58 20.49 24.67
C ASN A 9 17.11 20.49 24.21
N ALA A 10 16.41 21.62 24.35
CA ALA A 10 15.05 21.78 23.85
C ALA A 10 14.98 21.62 22.33
N VAL A 11 15.90 22.24 21.58
CA VAL A 11 15.98 22.11 20.11
C VAL A 11 16.20 20.65 19.70
N ASN A 12 17.10 19.93 20.38
CA ASN A 12 17.35 18.52 20.08
C ASN A 12 16.12 17.66 20.39
N ALA A 13 15.44 17.88 21.51
CA ALA A 13 14.22 17.17 21.86
C ALA A 13 13.11 17.41 20.82
N ILE A 14 12.90 18.67 20.41
CA ILE A 14 11.92 19.05 19.38
C ILE A 14 12.27 18.40 18.04
N LYS A 15 13.55 18.45 17.62
CA LYS A 15 14.01 17.82 16.38
C LYS A 15 13.73 16.32 16.36
N THR A 16 14.04 15.62 17.45
CA THR A 16 13.78 14.18 17.57
C THR A 16 12.28 13.89 17.46
N ALA A 17 11.43 14.64 18.17
CA ALA A 17 9.98 14.47 18.09
C ALA A 17 9.42 14.73 16.68
N ILE A 18 9.91 15.75 15.98
CA ILE A 18 9.53 16.04 14.58
C ILE A 18 9.89 14.88 13.68
N LEU A 19 11.14 14.40 13.73
CA LEU A 19 11.60 13.31 12.88
C LEU A 19 10.86 12.00 13.18
N GLN A 20 10.59 11.71 14.45
CA GLN A 20 9.81 10.55 14.85
C GLN A 20 8.37 10.64 14.34
N GLY A 21 7.71 11.79 14.49
CA GLY A 21 6.36 12.01 13.96
C GLY A 21 6.29 11.88 12.44
N GLN A 22 7.26 12.43 11.72
CA GLN A 22 7.36 12.28 10.26
C GLN A 22 7.59 10.82 9.84
N TYR A 23 8.45 10.10 10.56
CA TYR A 23 8.71 8.69 10.30
C TYR A 23 7.46 7.83 10.50
N GLU A 24 6.72 8.01 11.60
CA GLU A 24 5.49 7.26 11.85
C GLU A 24 4.40 7.58 10.82
N ALA A 25 4.26 8.85 10.44
CA ALA A 25 3.35 9.25 9.36
C ALA A 25 3.72 8.58 8.03
N ALA A 26 5.00 8.60 7.66
CA ALA A 26 5.50 7.96 6.43
C ALA A 26 5.29 6.44 6.46
N LYS A 27 5.53 5.78 7.60
CA LYS A 27 5.28 4.35 7.82
C LYS A 27 3.80 4.02 7.64
N GLY A 28 2.90 4.84 8.19
CA GLY A 28 1.45 4.69 8.01
C GLY A 28 1.01 4.84 6.55
N VAL A 29 1.50 5.86 5.86
CA VAL A 29 1.22 6.08 4.42
C VAL A 29 1.75 4.92 3.58
N ASN A 30 2.98 4.45 3.83
CA ASN A 30 3.56 3.34 3.09
C ASN A 30 2.73 2.05 3.26
N ARG A 31 2.25 1.77 4.47
CA ARG A 31 1.37 0.61 4.74
C ARG A 31 0.11 0.63 3.89
N ILE A 32 -0.60 1.77 3.86
CA ILE A 32 -1.82 1.94 3.06
C ILE A 32 -1.50 1.82 1.56
N GLN A 33 -0.40 2.43 1.12
CA GLN A 33 0.02 2.38 -0.28
C GLN A 33 0.35 0.94 -0.73
N LEU A 34 1.07 0.17 0.10
CA LEU A 34 1.37 -1.23 -0.19
C LEU A 34 0.10 -2.08 -0.24
N ALA A 35 -0.84 -1.88 0.70
CA ALA A 35 -2.13 -2.57 0.69
C ALA A 35 -2.94 -2.26 -0.59
N LEU A 36 -3.01 -0.98 -0.98
CA LEU A 36 -3.66 -0.53 -2.22
C LEU A 36 -3.05 -1.21 -3.45
N TYR A 37 -1.73 -1.15 -3.58
CA TYR A 37 -1.03 -1.71 -4.73
C TYR A 37 -1.10 -3.23 -4.77
N PHE A 38 -1.10 -3.89 -3.61
CA PHE A 38 -1.34 -5.33 -3.52
C PHE A 38 -2.75 -5.70 -4.01
N ALA A 39 -3.78 -4.97 -3.56
CA ALA A 39 -5.17 -5.21 -3.95
C ALA A 39 -5.42 -4.93 -5.44
N ILE A 40 -4.85 -3.85 -5.98
CA ILE A 40 -4.88 -3.58 -7.43
C ILE A 40 -4.12 -4.69 -8.17
N GLY A 41 -2.95 -5.09 -7.68
CA GLY A 41 -2.18 -6.18 -8.26
C GLY A 41 -2.96 -7.48 -8.37
N LYS A 42 -3.70 -7.85 -7.32
CA LYS A 42 -4.64 -8.98 -7.30
C LYS A 42 -5.68 -8.87 -8.40
N TYR A 43 -6.38 -7.73 -8.44
CA TYR A 43 -7.42 -7.46 -9.43
C TYR A 43 -6.87 -7.57 -10.86
N LEU A 44 -5.73 -6.95 -11.14
CA LEU A 44 -5.07 -7.00 -12.44
C LEU A 44 -4.60 -8.42 -12.80
N SER A 45 -4.02 -9.16 -11.86
CA SER A 45 -3.58 -10.54 -12.11
C SER A 45 -4.77 -11.43 -12.48
N GLN A 46 -5.86 -11.35 -11.72
CA GLN A 46 -7.06 -12.14 -11.96
C GLN A 46 -7.66 -11.90 -13.36
N HIS A 47 -7.70 -10.66 -13.83
CA HIS A 47 -8.31 -10.33 -15.12
C HIS A 47 -7.37 -10.53 -16.32
N THR A 48 -6.07 -10.29 -16.14
CA THR A 48 -5.09 -10.43 -17.23
C THR A 48 -4.59 -11.86 -17.40
N ARG A 49 -4.50 -12.68 -16.34
CA ARG A 49 -4.04 -14.08 -16.42
C ARG A 49 -5.13 -15.06 -16.78
N LYS A 50 -6.39 -14.80 -16.41
CA LYS A 50 -7.54 -15.65 -16.77
C LYS A 50 -8.05 -15.41 -18.20
N GLY A 51 -7.30 -14.65 -19.02
CA GLY A 51 -7.62 -14.40 -20.43
C GLY A 51 -8.83 -13.49 -20.66
N VAL A 52 -9.33 -12.82 -19.62
CA VAL A 52 -10.50 -11.92 -19.73
C VAL A 52 -10.12 -10.64 -20.47
N TRP A 53 -8.88 -10.17 -20.28
CA TRP A 53 -8.39 -8.93 -20.89
C TRP A 53 -7.30 -9.21 -21.93
N GLY A 54 -7.46 -8.60 -23.11
CA GLY A 54 -6.51 -8.67 -24.22
C GLY A 54 -5.30 -7.74 -24.05
N GLU A 55 -4.44 -7.75 -25.08
CA GLU A 55 -3.30 -6.84 -25.19
C GLU A 55 -3.75 -5.38 -25.16
N GLY A 56 -3.02 -4.51 -24.45
CA GLY A 56 -3.35 -3.08 -24.32
C GLY A 56 -4.40 -2.71 -23.26
N ALA A 57 -4.98 -3.69 -22.54
CA ALA A 57 -5.95 -3.40 -21.49
C ALA A 57 -5.39 -2.47 -20.40
N LEU A 58 -4.16 -2.72 -19.92
CA LEU A 58 -3.53 -1.89 -18.90
C LEU A 58 -3.25 -0.46 -19.38
N ALA A 59 -2.87 -0.28 -20.66
CA ALA A 59 -2.69 1.03 -21.25
C ALA A 59 -4.00 1.81 -21.27
N SER A 60 -5.08 1.14 -21.68
CA SER A 60 -6.43 1.72 -21.75
C SER A 60 -6.95 2.12 -20.36
N ILE A 61 -6.76 1.25 -19.35
CA ILE A 61 -7.14 1.54 -17.96
C ILE A 61 -6.34 2.72 -17.41
N SER A 62 -5.02 2.74 -17.64
CA SER A 62 -4.16 3.84 -17.21
C SER A 62 -4.59 5.18 -17.81
N GLU A 63 -4.89 5.20 -19.11
CA GLU A 63 -5.36 6.42 -19.78
C GLU A 63 -6.71 6.88 -19.22
N GLN A 64 -7.63 5.95 -19.01
CA GLN A 64 -8.96 6.25 -18.47
C GLN A 64 -8.87 6.81 -17.05
N LEU A 65 -8.10 6.18 -16.15
CA LEU A 65 -7.90 6.68 -14.79
C LEU A 65 -7.32 8.10 -14.77
N ARG A 66 -6.39 8.41 -15.68
CA ARG A 66 -5.82 9.77 -15.78
C ARG A 66 -6.84 10.81 -16.24
N LYS A 67 -7.80 10.42 -17.09
CA LYS A 67 -8.90 11.28 -17.54
C LYS A 67 -9.91 11.51 -16.41
N GLU A 68 -10.25 10.47 -15.66
CA GLU A 68 -11.24 10.53 -14.58
C GLU A 68 -10.71 11.18 -13.30
N LEU A 69 -9.40 11.02 -13.03
CA LEU A 69 -8.71 11.58 -11.87
C LEU A 69 -7.53 12.47 -12.32
N PRO A 70 -7.79 13.72 -12.77
CA PRO A 70 -6.73 14.63 -13.19
C PRO A 70 -5.70 14.87 -12.08
N GLY A 71 -4.42 14.72 -12.40
CA GLY A 71 -3.32 14.85 -11.43
C GLY A 71 -2.94 13.55 -10.73
N LEU A 72 -3.67 12.44 -10.97
CA LEU A 72 -3.29 11.12 -10.48
C LEU A 72 -1.90 10.71 -10.99
N ARG A 73 -1.03 10.34 -10.05
CA ARG A 73 0.33 9.85 -10.30
C ARG A 73 0.45 8.44 -9.73
N GLY A 74 1.34 7.64 -10.31
CA GLY A 74 1.61 6.30 -9.80
C GLY A 74 0.79 5.16 -10.45
N PHE A 75 0.06 5.45 -11.53
CA PHE A 75 -0.85 4.48 -12.17
C PHE A 75 -0.63 4.43 -13.69
N SER A 76 0.63 4.50 -14.12
CA SER A 76 0.99 4.23 -15.53
C SER A 76 0.81 2.74 -15.85
N GLU A 77 0.75 2.40 -17.14
CA GLU A 77 0.74 1.00 -17.58
C GLU A 77 1.89 0.19 -16.95
N THR A 78 3.10 0.75 -16.91
CA THR A 78 4.26 0.12 -16.27
C THR A 78 4.03 -0.12 -14.79
N GLN A 79 3.55 0.89 -14.06
CA GLN A 79 3.29 0.73 -12.62
C GLN A 79 2.17 -0.28 -12.35
N MET A 80 1.15 -0.36 -13.19
CA MET A 80 0.14 -1.42 -13.10
C MET A 80 0.72 -2.82 -13.34
N LYS A 81 1.66 -2.96 -14.29
CA LYS A 81 2.41 -4.22 -14.48
C LYS A 81 3.22 -4.57 -13.23
N ASP A 82 3.84 -3.58 -12.59
CA ASP A 82 4.61 -3.77 -11.37
C ASP A 82 3.71 -4.13 -10.18
N MET A 83 2.55 -3.49 -10.02
CA MET A 83 1.55 -3.84 -9.01
C MET A 83 1.08 -5.29 -9.18
N ARG A 84 0.83 -5.71 -10.44
CA ARG A 84 0.49 -7.12 -10.75
C ARG A 84 1.61 -8.08 -10.34
N ARG A 85 2.86 -7.78 -10.71
CA ARG A 85 4.04 -8.60 -10.32
C ARG A 85 4.23 -8.66 -8.81
N PHE A 86 4.03 -7.53 -8.14
CA PHE A 86 4.11 -7.42 -6.70
C PHE A 86 3.09 -8.33 -6.01
N TYR A 87 1.83 -8.31 -6.42
CA TYR A 87 0.85 -9.28 -5.93
C TYR A 87 1.26 -10.72 -6.26
N GLU A 88 1.65 -11.00 -7.50
CA GLU A 88 2.02 -12.37 -7.92
C GLU A 88 3.20 -12.94 -7.10
N ALA A 89 4.18 -12.11 -6.73
CA ALA A 89 5.32 -12.50 -5.91
C ALA A 89 5.00 -12.69 -4.42
N TRP A 90 4.01 -11.96 -3.91
CA TRP A 90 3.62 -11.98 -2.50
C TRP A 90 2.21 -12.55 -2.28
N ASN A 91 1.69 -13.36 -3.21
CA ASN A 91 0.32 -13.87 -3.15
C ASN A 91 0.04 -14.76 -1.93
N MET A 92 1.08 -15.29 -1.29
CA MET A 92 0.99 -15.98 0.01
C MET A 92 0.47 -15.10 1.15
N LEU A 93 0.46 -13.77 0.98
CA LEU A 93 -0.12 -12.79 1.91
C LEU A 93 -1.63 -12.56 1.70
N ASP A 94 -2.26 -13.29 0.78
CA ASP A 94 -3.69 -13.16 0.48
C ASP A 94 -4.54 -14.03 1.43
N SER A 95 -5.54 -13.43 2.06
CA SER A 95 -6.43 -14.02 3.10
C SER A 95 -7.27 -15.23 2.64
N ASN A 96 -7.24 -15.59 1.35
CA ASN A 96 -8.00 -16.72 0.80
C ASN A 96 -7.50 -18.10 1.27
N SER A 97 -6.51 -18.15 2.17
CA SER A 97 -6.09 -19.36 2.92
C SER A 97 -6.85 -19.48 4.27
N ALA A 98 -8.15 -19.76 4.21
CA ALA A 98 -8.99 -20.47 5.21
C ALA A 98 -8.80 -20.32 6.75
N VAL A 99 -8.07 -19.34 7.29
CA VAL A 99 -7.78 -19.29 8.75
C VAL A 99 -7.94 -17.87 9.30
N ALA A 100 -8.63 -17.82 10.44
CA ALA A 100 -9.02 -16.66 11.26
C ALA A 100 -8.18 -15.39 11.06
N THR A 101 -8.86 -14.35 10.60
CA THR A 101 -8.38 -12.99 10.39
C THR A 101 -8.18 -12.28 11.73
N ALA A 102 -6.94 -11.87 12.03
CA ALA A 102 -6.76 -10.66 12.82
C ALA A 102 -6.91 -9.50 11.82
N GLU A 103 -8.00 -8.75 11.94
CA GLU A 103 -8.22 -7.55 11.14
C GLU A 103 -7.00 -6.62 11.28
N LEU A 104 -6.45 -6.17 10.16
CA LEU A 104 -5.67 -4.94 10.20
C LEU A 104 -6.67 -3.82 10.52
N CYS A 105 -6.89 -3.59 11.81
CA CYS A 105 -7.64 -2.47 12.30
C CYS A 105 -6.89 -1.18 11.90
N PHE A 106 -7.23 -0.63 10.73
CA PHE A 106 -6.93 0.75 10.38
C PHE A 106 -7.83 1.67 11.22
N GLU A 107 -7.64 1.67 12.55
CA GLU A 107 -8.53 2.34 13.52
C GLU A 107 -8.60 3.88 13.39
N ASN A 108 -7.92 4.48 12.41
CA ASN A 108 -7.99 5.92 12.17
C ASN A 108 -8.63 6.31 10.82
N SER A 109 -9.25 5.36 10.09
CA SER A 109 -9.87 5.64 8.79
C SER A 109 -11.39 5.83 8.85
N ALA A 110 -11.92 6.37 9.95
CA ALA A 110 -13.35 6.63 10.09
C ALA A 110 -13.85 7.90 9.36
N VAL A 111 -12.94 8.80 8.93
CA VAL A 111 -13.33 10.13 8.42
C VAL A 111 -13.45 10.21 6.89
N ALA A 112 -12.95 9.23 6.13
CA ALA A 112 -12.97 9.27 4.65
C ALA A 112 -13.74 8.11 3.98
N THR A 113 -14.23 7.12 4.73
CA THR A 113 -14.80 5.89 4.17
C THR A 113 -16.33 5.87 4.10
N ALA A 114 -17.01 6.85 4.70
CA ALA A 114 -18.47 6.87 4.77
C ALA A 114 -19.19 7.05 3.42
N GLU A 115 -18.48 7.47 2.36
CA GLU A 115 -19.08 7.83 1.06
C GLU A 115 -18.87 6.80 -0.06
N LEU A 116 -18.11 5.72 0.16
CA LEU A 116 -17.92 4.68 -0.85
C LEU A 116 -18.87 3.50 -0.59
N GLN A 117 -20.17 3.74 -0.76
CA GLN A 117 -21.17 2.67 -0.67
C GLN A 117 -21.10 1.73 -1.87
N ASN A 118 -20.73 0.48 -1.56
CA ASN A 118 -21.19 -0.80 -2.11
C ASN A 118 -21.58 -0.84 -3.62
N SER A 119 -20.65 -1.37 -4.43
CA SER A 119 -20.89 -1.83 -5.80
C SER A 119 -20.13 -3.13 -6.03
N GLU A 120 -20.67 -4.03 -6.87
CA GLU A 120 -20.15 -5.39 -7.10
C GLU A 120 -18.73 -5.46 -7.73
N ASN A 121 -18.09 -4.30 -8.01
CA ASN A 121 -16.79 -4.17 -8.66
C ASN A 121 -15.73 -3.42 -7.81
N GLN A 122 -15.90 -3.33 -6.49
CA GLN A 122 -14.94 -2.62 -5.64
C GLN A 122 -13.69 -3.45 -5.32
N ILE A 123 -12.53 -2.80 -5.35
CA ILE A 123 -11.27 -3.37 -4.86
C ILE A 123 -11.23 -3.18 -3.34
N GLU A 124 -11.35 -4.27 -2.58
CA GLU A 124 -11.22 -4.24 -1.12
C GLU A 124 -9.76 -4.10 -0.70
N ILE A 125 -9.33 -2.87 -0.42
CA ILE A 125 -7.93 -2.56 -0.08
C ILE A 125 -7.51 -3.17 1.26
N PHE A 126 -8.40 -3.14 2.26
CA PHE A 126 -8.04 -3.44 3.65
C PHE A 126 -8.13 -4.92 4.03
N HIS A 127 -8.96 -5.70 3.33
CA HIS A 127 -9.12 -7.13 3.61
C HIS A 127 -8.18 -8.03 2.77
N THR A 128 -7.58 -7.47 1.71
CA THR A 128 -6.81 -8.26 0.73
C THR A 128 -5.38 -8.57 1.18
N LEU A 129 -4.70 -7.64 1.89
CA LEU A 129 -3.35 -7.87 2.40
C LEU A 129 -3.42 -8.32 3.86
N SER A 130 -3.51 -9.64 4.12
CA SER A 130 -3.50 -10.19 5.47
C SER A 130 -2.18 -10.90 5.73
N ILE A 131 -1.37 -10.28 6.59
CA ILE A 131 -0.07 -10.83 6.97
C ILE A 131 -0.17 -11.57 8.32
N SER A 132 -1.30 -12.26 8.54
CA SER A 132 -1.54 -13.00 9.78
C SER A 132 -1.12 -14.46 9.61
N ASN A 133 -0.24 -14.94 10.50
CA ASN A 133 0.16 -16.35 10.65
C ASN A 133 1.04 -16.97 9.55
N ILE A 134 1.92 -16.21 8.91
CA ILE A 134 3.02 -16.82 8.13
C ILE A 134 4.23 -16.96 9.06
N PRO A 135 4.64 -18.18 9.46
CA PRO A 135 5.82 -18.39 10.29
C PRO A 135 7.04 -17.76 9.61
N ASP A 136 7.86 -17.07 10.41
CA ASP A 136 9.12 -16.45 9.99
C ASP A 136 9.03 -15.34 8.93
N PHE A 137 7.83 -14.83 8.60
CA PHE A 137 7.70 -13.68 7.70
C PHE A 137 7.98 -12.35 8.43
N PRO A 138 8.92 -11.51 7.95
CA PRO A 138 9.28 -10.26 8.61
C PRO A 138 8.28 -9.15 8.28
N VAL A 139 7.08 -9.23 8.88
CA VAL A 139 5.95 -8.31 8.64
C VAL A 139 6.35 -6.84 8.77
N GLU A 140 7.10 -6.51 9.83
CA GLU A 140 7.45 -5.12 10.09
C GLU A 140 8.42 -4.57 9.03
N ASP A 141 9.39 -5.38 8.61
CA ASP A 141 10.37 -4.96 7.61
C ASP A 141 9.75 -4.86 6.22
N PHE A 142 8.81 -5.76 5.89
CA PHE A 142 8.02 -5.65 4.66
C PHE A 142 7.35 -4.28 4.53
N PHE A 143 6.74 -3.78 5.61
CA PHE A 143 6.07 -2.47 5.63
C PHE A 143 7.01 -1.27 5.78
N LYS A 144 8.29 -1.47 6.14
CA LYS A 144 9.31 -0.40 6.13
C LYS A 144 9.87 -0.17 4.73
N VAL A 145 9.74 -1.15 3.84
CA VAL A 145 10.25 -1.09 2.47
C VAL A 145 9.21 -0.45 1.54
N PRO A 146 9.53 0.63 0.79
CA PRO A 146 8.61 1.22 -0.18
C PRO A 146 8.31 0.31 -1.36
N PHE A 147 7.15 0.49 -1.98
CA PHE A 147 6.72 -0.29 -3.15
C PHE A 147 7.76 -0.36 -4.29
N THR A 148 8.47 0.74 -4.56
CA THR A 148 9.49 0.80 -5.61
C THR A 148 10.65 -0.16 -5.34
N HIS A 149 11.01 -0.34 -4.08
CA HIS A 149 12.06 -1.27 -3.67
C HIS A 149 11.58 -2.72 -3.77
N HIS A 150 10.35 -3.00 -3.33
CA HIS A 150 9.72 -4.30 -3.57
C HIS A 150 9.72 -4.66 -5.06
N SER A 151 9.31 -3.72 -5.91
CA SER A 151 9.25 -3.92 -7.36
C SER A 151 10.63 -4.18 -7.98
N ALA A 152 11.67 -3.50 -7.50
CA ALA A 152 13.05 -3.69 -7.97
C ALA A 152 13.67 -5.03 -7.55
N ILE A 153 13.22 -5.62 -6.44
CA ILE A 153 13.68 -6.95 -5.99
C ILE A 153 13.06 -8.06 -6.84
N ILE A 154 11.85 -7.84 -7.36
CA ILE A 154 11.04 -8.84 -8.08
C ILE A 154 11.30 -8.80 -9.60
N SER A 155 11.85 -7.69 -10.11
CA SER A 155 12.15 -7.46 -11.55
C SER A 155 13.36 -8.24 -12.04
#